data_AF-A0A9D5GRM9-F1
#
_entry.id   AF-A0A9D5GRM9-F1
#
_cell.length_a   1.000
_cell.length_b   1.000
_cell.length_c   1.000
_cell.angle_alpha   90.00
_cell.angle_beta   90.00
_cell.angle_gamma   90.00
#
_symmetry.space_group_name_H-M   'P 1'
#
loop_
_entity.id
_entity.type
_entity.pdbx_description
1 polymer ?
#
loop_
_entity_poly.entity_id
_entity_poly.type
_entity_poly.pdbx_seq_one_letter_code
_entity_poly.pdbx_strand_id
1 'polypeptide(L)'
;STVTDVELLPPDNSLAGKAVKRMQEMGYHIHFGTWLVSGRPTVVLLDIHAVMHKLGDIKYFYYQSHHIQFDDHNYLLDQVMAFGYLVKIFISEITRLALEKDTSILAHFHEWMAGTAIPDLRKEQVPARLIFTTHATILGRYLAMNDAAFYDHLPFLDWRKEAQHFNIGAVSGLERACAHGSHIFTTVSQVTGKECLHLLGRSPDHVLPNGFNVERYNVLHEVQNVHQNFKSMIQRFVMGHFFQSYAFDLDKTLFFFTSGRYEYQNKGYDMTLEALARLNWRLKQERAKETVVMFIVTKRPVHSINPNVLNSRAMMEEVERNCDSIVQQLKERLFLHAATNEQDHRVPPLNEFVDDYWKLRYRRTIRSWKSGELPGIVTHNMHDDSSDDVLNYLRNANLLNHKDDRVKFVYHPEFISSSNPLFRMEYGDFVRGCHLGIFPSNYEPWGYTPLECLVRGVATVTSDLAGFGDYSKNIDIADEDHGLFVVERSQKDYHAAADDLANILYRVVKTSRKERIAMRNRCEDLSERFDWSHLYMEYMKSYDKAMEQLRIAV
;
A
#
# COMPACT_ATOMS: atom_id res chain seq x y z
N SER A 1 -13.78 -7.46 -18.26
CA SER A 1 -13.13 -6.18 -18.60
C SER A 1 -11.71 -6.35 -19.14
N THR A 2 -11.27 -7.56 -19.50
CA THR A 2 -9.89 -7.89 -19.96
C THR A 2 -9.47 -7.28 -21.31
N VAL A 3 -10.39 -6.66 -22.04
CA VAL A 3 -10.12 -6.10 -23.38
C VAL A 3 -9.44 -4.72 -23.32
N THR A 4 -9.41 -4.05 -22.17
CA THR A 4 -8.82 -2.70 -22.08
C THR A 4 -7.30 -2.69 -21.93
N ASP A 5 -6.73 -3.74 -21.35
CA ASP A 5 -5.31 -3.74 -20.95
C ASP A 5 -4.44 -4.65 -21.82
N VAL A 6 -5.05 -5.50 -22.65
CA VAL A 6 -4.34 -6.44 -23.52
C VAL A 6 -4.71 -6.18 -24.97
N GLU A 7 -3.69 -5.98 -25.79
CA GLU A 7 -3.82 -5.98 -27.24
C GLU A 7 -3.84 -7.42 -27.74
N LEU A 8 -5.01 -7.90 -28.17
CA LEU A 8 -5.17 -9.25 -28.72
C LEU A 8 -4.55 -9.34 -30.11
N LEU A 9 -3.74 -10.37 -30.33
CA LEU A 9 -3.00 -10.61 -31.57
C LEU A 9 -3.25 -12.04 -32.05
N PRO A 10 -3.18 -12.32 -33.36
CA PRO A 10 -3.17 -13.68 -33.85
C PRO A 10 -1.93 -14.43 -33.30
N PRO A 11 -2.03 -15.75 -33.02
CA PRO A 11 -0.89 -16.53 -32.57
C PRO A 11 0.25 -16.46 -33.59
N ASP A 12 1.46 -16.13 -33.12
CA ASP A 12 2.64 -15.99 -33.95
C ASP A 12 3.42 -17.31 -34.11
N ASN A 13 4.60 -17.26 -34.73
CA ASN A 13 5.47 -18.42 -34.93
C ASN A 13 6.37 -18.74 -33.71
N SER A 14 6.21 -18.03 -32.59
CA SER A 14 6.93 -18.34 -31.35
C SER A 14 6.48 -19.69 -30.76
N LEU A 15 7.21 -20.21 -29.76
CA LEU A 15 6.80 -21.42 -29.06
C LEU A 15 5.42 -21.23 -28.39
N ALA A 16 5.18 -20.06 -27.80
CA ALA A 16 3.91 -19.72 -27.18
C ALA A 16 2.78 -19.63 -28.21
N GLY A 17 2.99 -18.94 -29.33
CA GLY A 17 1.99 -18.84 -30.41
C GLY A 17 1.62 -20.20 -31.00
N LYS A 18 2.60 -21.09 -31.20
CA LYS A 18 2.35 -22.47 -31.65
C LYS A 18 1.60 -23.31 -30.61
N ALA A 19 1.92 -23.17 -29.32
CA ALA A 19 1.20 -23.85 -28.24
C ALA A 19 -0.25 -23.39 -28.17
N VAL A 20 -0.51 -22.09 -28.28
CA VAL A 20 -1.86 -21.52 -28.37
C VAL A 20 -2.62 -22.12 -29.55
N LYS A 21 -2.00 -22.17 -30.74
CA LYS A 21 -2.63 -22.76 -31.94
C LYS A 21 -3.00 -24.23 -31.72
N ARG A 22 -2.10 -25.05 -31.17
CA ARG A 22 -2.40 -26.46 -30.86
C ARG A 22 -3.57 -26.59 -29.88
N MET A 23 -3.62 -25.78 -28.83
CA MET A 23 -4.73 -25.83 -27.88
C MET A 23 -6.05 -25.33 -28.48
N GLN A 24 -6.03 -24.35 -29.37
CA GLN A 24 -7.20 -23.93 -30.15
C GLN A 24 -7.71 -25.06 -31.05
N GLU A 25 -6.81 -25.81 -31.70
CA GLU A 25 -7.13 -27.01 -32.49
C GLU A 25 -7.74 -28.14 -31.63
N MET A 26 -7.38 -28.22 -30.33
CA MET A 26 -7.99 -29.11 -29.34
C MET A 26 -9.36 -28.63 -28.82
N GLY A 27 -9.83 -27.46 -29.27
CA GLY A 27 -11.12 -26.88 -28.89
C GLY A 27 -11.09 -26.00 -27.63
N TYR A 28 -9.93 -25.60 -27.14
CA TYR A 28 -9.82 -24.67 -26.01
C TYR A 28 -9.89 -23.20 -26.48
N HIS A 29 -10.59 -22.38 -25.71
CA HIS A 29 -10.70 -20.94 -25.96
C HIS A 29 -9.51 -20.24 -25.29
N ILE A 30 -8.51 -19.87 -26.08
CA ILE A 30 -7.27 -19.26 -25.60
C ILE A 30 -6.89 -18.11 -26.51
N HIS A 31 -6.46 -17.01 -25.92
CA HIS A 31 -6.08 -15.80 -26.63
C HIS A 31 -4.59 -15.50 -26.46
N PHE A 32 -3.99 -14.98 -27.53
CA PHE A 32 -2.61 -14.51 -27.57
C PHE A 32 -2.61 -13.00 -27.72
N GLY A 33 -1.64 -12.31 -27.12
CA GLY A 33 -1.60 -10.86 -27.19
C GLY A 33 -0.38 -10.25 -26.51
N THR A 34 -0.44 -8.94 -26.32
CA THR A 34 0.59 -8.14 -25.65
C THR A 34 -0.05 -7.33 -24.54
N TRP A 35 0.57 -7.36 -23.35
CA TRP A 35 0.11 -6.52 -22.24
C TRP A 35 0.53 -5.06 -22.45
N LEU A 36 -0.41 -4.14 -22.33
CA LEU A 36 -0.21 -2.70 -22.53
C LEU A 36 0.46 -2.02 -21.32
N VAL A 37 1.65 -2.51 -20.97
CA VAL A 37 2.51 -1.97 -19.90
C VAL A 37 3.94 -1.75 -20.43
N SER A 38 4.78 -1.06 -19.66
CA SER A 38 6.22 -0.96 -19.98
C SER A 38 6.84 -2.36 -20.13
N GLY A 39 7.65 -2.52 -21.17
CA GLY A 39 8.23 -3.83 -21.55
C GLY A 39 7.36 -4.63 -22.53
N ARG A 40 6.06 -4.32 -22.66
CA ARG A 40 5.12 -4.96 -23.60
C ARG A 40 5.26 -6.49 -23.66
N PRO A 41 5.15 -7.21 -22.53
CA PRO A 41 5.35 -8.65 -22.52
C PRO A 41 4.24 -9.36 -23.29
N THR A 42 4.62 -10.46 -23.95
CA THR A 42 3.67 -11.40 -24.55
C THR A 42 2.81 -12.04 -23.47
N VAL A 43 1.51 -12.13 -23.71
CA VAL A 43 0.54 -12.76 -22.80
C VAL A 43 -0.31 -13.81 -23.50
N VAL A 44 -0.65 -14.85 -22.73
CA VAL A 44 -1.61 -15.88 -23.12
C VAL A 44 -2.75 -15.86 -22.10
N LEU A 45 -3.96 -15.60 -22.55
CA LEU A 45 -5.16 -15.56 -21.71
C LEU A 45 -5.96 -16.85 -21.91
N LEU A 46 -6.16 -17.59 -20.82
CA LEU A 46 -6.86 -18.88 -20.80
C LEU A 46 -8.31 -18.66 -20.37
N ASP A 47 -9.27 -18.98 -21.25
CA ASP A 47 -10.69 -18.90 -20.90
C ASP A 47 -11.12 -20.13 -20.09
N ILE A 48 -11.27 -19.94 -18.79
CA ILE A 48 -11.68 -20.99 -17.86
C ILE A 48 -13.05 -21.60 -18.19
N HIS A 49 -13.94 -20.84 -18.85
CA HIS A 49 -15.28 -21.34 -19.21
C HIS A 49 -15.21 -22.52 -20.19
N ALA A 50 -14.12 -22.62 -20.97
CA ALA A 50 -13.89 -23.72 -21.89
C ALA A 50 -13.81 -25.09 -21.19
N VAL A 51 -13.51 -25.15 -19.89
CA VAL A 51 -13.33 -26.42 -19.16
C VAL A 51 -14.22 -26.57 -17.92
N MET A 52 -15.09 -25.59 -17.63
CA MET A 52 -16.00 -25.66 -16.48
C MET A 52 -16.93 -26.89 -16.53
N HIS A 53 -17.30 -27.36 -17.72
CA HIS A 53 -18.09 -28.58 -17.89
C HIS A 53 -17.35 -29.86 -17.47
N LYS A 54 -16.02 -29.83 -17.36
CA LYS A 54 -15.15 -30.93 -16.90
C LYS A 54 -14.73 -30.79 -15.43
N LEU A 55 -15.23 -29.80 -14.72
CA LEU A 55 -14.75 -29.46 -13.37
C LEU A 55 -14.85 -30.62 -12.38
N GLY A 56 -15.92 -31.42 -12.45
CA GLY A 56 -16.09 -32.62 -11.62
C GLY A 56 -14.94 -33.61 -11.82
N ASP A 57 -14.60 -33.90 -13.08
CA ASP A 57 -13.48 -34.79 -13.43
C ASP A 57 -12.14 -34.21 -12.98
N ILE A 58 -11.92 -32.90 -13.22
CA ILE A 58 -10.70 -32.20 -12.81
C ILE A 58 -10.48 -32.36 -11.30
N LYS A 59 -11.50 -32.06 -10.49
CA LYS A 59 -11.41 -32.19 -9.03
C LYS A 59 -11.24 -33.65 -8.58
N TYR A 60 -11.95 -34.58 -9.22
CA TYR A 60 -11.84 -36.00 -8.92
C TYR A 60 -10.42 -36.53 -9.13
N PHE A 61 -9.80 -36.24 -10.29
CA PHE A 61 -8.43 -36.68 -10.58
C PHE A 61 -7.42 -36.00 -9.67
N TYR A 62 -7.65 -34.75 -9.29
CA TYR A 62 -6.79 -34.03 -8.34
C TYR A 62 -6.86 -34.65 -6.94
N TYR A 63 -8.06 -34.98 -6.45
CA TYR A 63 -8.25 -35.73 -5.21
C TYR A 63 -7.56 -37.10 -5.27
N GLN A 64 -7.76 -37.85 -6.36
CA GLN A 64 -7.14 -39.17 -6.54
C GLN A 64 -5.60 -39.09 -6.53
N SER A 65 -5.04 -38.02 -7.10
CA SER A 65 -3.60 -37.87 -7.30
C SER A 65 -2.88 -37.27 -6.09
N HIS A 66 -3.50 -36.31 -5.42
CA HIS A 66 -2.86 -35.46 -4.42
C HIS A 66 -3.57 -35.46 -3.07
N HIS A 67 -4.66 -36.23 -2.94
CA HIS A 67 -5.45 -36.38 -1.71
C HIS A 67 -6.01 -35.08 -1.13
N ILE A 68 -6.35 -34.12 -2.02
CA ILE A 68 -6.99 -32.85 -1.64
C ILE A 68 -8.49 -32.96 -1.87
N GLN A 69 -9.27 -32.77 -0.81
CA GLN A 69 -10.74 -32.82 -0.84
C GLN A 69 -11.33 -31.49 -1.30
N PHE A 70 -12.41 -31.55 -2.08
CA PHE A 70 -13.10 -30.40 -2.66
C PHE A 70 -14.60 -30.42 -2.31
N ASP A 71 -14.90 -30.74 -1.06
CA ASP A 71 -16.26 -31.03 -0.60
C ASP A 71 -17.11 -29.76 -0.49
N ASP A 72 -16.47 -28.61 -0.27
CA ASP A 72 -17.13 -27.31 -0.17
C ASP A 72 -17.28 -26.64 -1.54
N HIS A 73 -18.48 -26.15 -1.83
CA HIS A 73 -18.72 -25.32 -3.01
C HIS A 73 -18.09 -23.94 -2.81
N ASN A 74 -16.96 -23.72 -3.47
CA ASN A 74 -16.27 -22.44 -3.50
C ASN A 74 -16.06 -22.02 -4.96
N TYR A 75 -16.81 -20.99 -5.39
CA TYR A 75 -16.79 -20.49 -6.76
C TYR A 75 -15.39 -20.05 -7.22
N LEU A 76 -14.60 -19.42 -6.34
CA LEU A 76 -13.25 -19.02 -6.67
C LEU A 76 -12.34 -20.24 -6.85
N LEU A 77 -12.47 -21.23 -5.96
CA LEU A 77 -11.70 -22.47 -6.07
C LEU A 77 -12.03 -23.23 -7.36
N ASP A 78 -13.30 -23.23 -7.78
CA ASP A 78 -13.74 -23.81 -9.05
C ASP A 78 -13.03 -23.17 -10.25
N GLN A 79 -12.99 -21.83 -10.28
CA GLN A 79 -12.27 -21.08 -11.31
C GLN A 79 -10.76 -21.37 -11.29
N VAL A 80 -10.16 -21.44 -10.10
CA VAL A 80 -8.74 -21.75 -9.91
C VAL A 80 -8.38 -23.15 -10.41
N MET A 81 -9.23 -24.15 -10.17
CA MET A 81 -9.00 -25.51 -10.66
C MET A 81 -9.15 -25.60 -12.18
N ALA A 82 -10.14 -24.92 -12.76
CA ALA A 82 -10.28 -24.80 -14.20
C ALA A 82 -9.07 -24.11 -14.85
N PHE A 83 -8.60 -23.01 -14.26
CA PHE A 83 -7.41 -22.29 -14.71
C PHE A 83 -6.16 -23.17 -14.64
N GLY A 84 -5.91 -23.81 -13.50
CA GLY A 84 -4.78 -24.73 -13.30
C GLY A 84 -4.73 -25.86 -14.32
N TYR A 85 -5.89 -26.44 -14.63
CA TYR A 85 -6.01 -27.48 -15.65
C TYR A 85 -5.60 -26.99 -17.04
N LEU A 86 -6.06 -25.80 -17.44
CA LEU A 86 -5.65 -25.18 -18.72
C LEU A 86 -4.17 -24.83 -18.74
N VAL A 87 -3.64 -24.29 -17.63
CA VAL A 87 -2.21 -23.99 -17.49
C VAL A 87 -1.37 -25.26 -17.61
N LYS A 88 -1.80 -26.36 -16.98
CA LYS A 88 -1.12 -27.67 -17.11
C LYS A 88 -1.01 -28.08 -18.57
N ILE A 89 -2.11 -28.04 -19.32
CA ILE A 89 -2.12 -28.42 -20.74
C ILE A 89 -1.22 -27.48 -21.54
N PHE A 90 -1.30 -26.18 -21.31
CA PHE A 90 -0.46 -25.20 -22.00
C PHE A 90 1.03 -25.45 -21.76
N ILE A 91 1.44 -25.66 -20.51
CA ILE A 91 2.83 -25.95 -20.16
C ILE A 91 3.27 -27.28 -20.76
N SER A 92 2.43 -28.32 -20.80
CA SER A 92 2.75 -29.58 -21.47
C SER A 92 2.95 -29.40 -22.98
N GLU A 93 2.08 -28.66 -23.67
CA GLU A 93 2.18 -28.42 -25.12
C GLU A 93 3.38 -27.56 -25.50
N ILE A 94 3.64 -26.47 -24.77
CA ILE A 94 4.81 -25.62 -25.03
C ILE A 94 6.11 -26.38 -24.74
N THR A 95 6.13 -27.22 -23.70
CA THR A 95 7.29 -28.06 -23.38
C THR A 95 7.54 -29.09 -24.48
N ARG A 96 6.49 -29.74 -25.01
CA ARG A 96 6.63 -30.66 -26.15
C ARG A 96 7.25 -29.97 -27.36
N LEU A 97 6.76 -28.77 -27.70
CA LEU A 97 7.32 -27.94 -28.79
C LEU A 97 8.76 -27.49 -28.53
N ALA A 98 9.11 -27.23 -27.28
CA ALA A 98 10.44 -26.78 -26.90
C ALA A 98 11.47 -27.93 -26.98
N LEU A 99 11.07 -29.15 -26.61
CA LEU A 99 11.90 -30.35 -26.78
C LEU A 99 12.25 -30.61 -28.25
N GLU A 100 11.29 -30.40 -29.17
CA GLU A 100 11.54 -30.49 -30.62
C GLU A 100 12.63 -29.51 -31.11
N LYS A 101 12.93 -28.47 -30.32
CA LYS A 101 13.93 -27.43 -30.62
C LYS A 101 15.12 -27.40 -29.66
N ASP A 102 15.31 -28.44 -28.85
CA ASP A 102 16.35 -28.51 -27.81
C ASP A 102 16.35 -27.28 -26.88
N THR A 103 15.16 -26.79 -26.55
CA THR A 103 14.96 -25.62 -25.69
C THR A 103 14.35 -26.05 -24.36
N SER A 104 14.97 -25.64 -23.24
CA SER A 104 14.43 -25.88 -21.90
C SER A 104 13.32 -24.88 -21.56
N ILE A 105 12.27 -25.35 -20.91
CA ILE A 105 11.18 -24.50 -20.39
C ILE A 105 11.36 -24.28 -18.89
N LEU A 106 11.19 -23.04 -18.46
CA LEU A 106 11.04 -22.64 -17.07
C LEU A 106 9.63 -22.08 -16.88
N ALA A 107 8.91 -22.60 -15.89
CA ALA A 107 7.54 -22.20 -15.56
C ALA A 107 7.53 -21.67 -14.13
N HIS A 108 7.37 -20.35 -13.98
CA HIS A 108 7.33 -19.68 -12.69
C HIS A 108 5.89 -19.32 -12.34
N PHE A 109 5.40 -19.88 -11.24
CA PHE A 109 4.06 -19.69 -10.73
C PHE A 109 4.08 -18.80 -9.49
N HIS A 110 3.19 -17.82 -9.44
CA HIS A 110 3.00 -16.95 -8.29
C HIS A 110 1.66 -17.25 -7.63
N GLU A 111 1.67 -17.50 -6.33
CA GLU A 111 0.50 -17.85 -5.51
C GLU A 111 -0.18 -19.18 -5.84
N TRP A 112 -0.84 -19.74 -4.83
CA TRP A 112 -1.54 -21.03 -4.94
C TRP A 112 -2.59 -21.04 -6.05
N MET A 113 -3.20 -19.89 -6.36
CA MET A 113 -4.22 -19.74 -7.41
C MET A 113 -3.67 -20.03 -8.81
N ALA A 114 -2.42 -19.64 -9.10
CA ALA A 114 -1.78 -19.97 -10.38
C ALA A 114 -0.98 -21.28 -10.31
N GLY A 115 -0.55 -21.69 -9.11
CA GLY A 115 0.31 -22.85 -8.89
C GLY A 115 -0.37 -24.21 -9.03
N THR A 116 -1.70 -24.29 -9.13
CA THR A 116 -2.44 -25.57 -9.09
C THR A 116 -2.04 -26.56 -10.21
N ALA A 117 -1.39 -26.11 -11.28
CA ALA A 117 -0.80 -26.98 -12.31
C ALA A 117 0.46 -27.73 -11.84
N ILE A 118 1.20 -27.21 -10.86
CA ILE A 118 2.50 -27.73 -10.41
C ILE A 118 2.41 -29.22 -9.99
N PRO A 119 1.46 -29.65 -9.14
CA PRO A 119 1.44 -31.03 -8.66
C PRO A 119 1.24 -32.05 -9.79
N ASP A 120 0.37 -31.74 -10.75
CA ASP A 120 0.15 -32.61 -11.91
C ASP A 120 1.35 -32.59 -12.87
N LEU A 121 1.93 -31.41 -13.17
CA LEU A 121 3.13 -31.31 -14.02
C LEU A 121 4.29 -32.13 -13.43
N ARG A 122 4.45 -32.09 -12.10
CA ARG A 122 5.47 -32.85 -11.38
C ARG A 122 5.19 -34.35 -11.42
N LYS A 123 3.94 -34.77 -11.19
CA LYS A 123 3.51 -36.18 -11.25
C LYS A 123 3.66 -36.77 -12.65
N GLU A 124 3.27 -36.02 -13.67
CA GLU A 124 3.36 -36.40 -15.09
C GLU A 124 4.80 -36.31 -15.64
N GLN A 125 5.77 -35.87 -14.82
CA GLN A 125 7.19 -35.73 -15.20
C GLN A 125 7.39 -34.85 -16.45
N VAL A 126 6.58 -33.79 -16.58
CA VAL A 126 6.75 -32.83 -17.67
C VAL A 126 8.13 -32.16 -17.53
N PRO A 127 8.98 -32.15 -18.57
CA PRO A 127 10.36 -31.66 -18.47
C PRO A 127 10.45 -30.12 -18.51
N ALA A 128 9.74 -29.48 -17.58
CA ALA A 128 9.75 -28.04 -17.33
C ALA A 128 10.30 -27.75 -15.93
N ARG A 129 11.06 -26.65 -15.80
CA ARG A 129 11.58 -26.18 -14.51
C ARG A 129 10.51 -25.39 -13.78
N LEU A 130 9.79 -26.08 -12.91
CA LEU A 130 8.74 -25.51 -12.05
C LEU A 130 9.34 -24.68 -10.90
N ILE A 131 8.97 -23.42 -10.80
CA ILE A 131 9.30 -22.51 -9.69
C ILE A 131 8.00 -22.02 -9.07
N PHE A 132 7.91 -22.02 -7.75
CA PHE A 132 6.74 -21.52 -7.03
C PHE A 132 7.15 -20.39 -6.09
N THR A 133 6.50 -19.24 -6.21
CA THR A 133 6.65 -18.12 -5.28
C THR A 133 5.34 -17.89 -4.55
N THR A 134 5.37 -17.99 -3.22
CA THR A 134 4.28 -17.48 -2.38
C THR A 134 4.66 -16.11 -1.81
N HIS A 135 3.77 -15.14 -2.00
CA HIS A 135 3.87 -13.79 -1.46
C HIS A 135 3.26 -13.71 -0.06
N ALA A 136 2.39 -14.64 0.31
CA ALA A 136 1.84 -14.78 1.65
C ALA A 136 1.26 -16.19 1.82
N THR A 137 1.34 -16.76 3.02
CA THR A 137 0.58 -17.97 3.28
C THR A 137 -0.89 -17.64 3.53
N ILE A 138 -1.79 -18.42 2.93
CA ILE A 138 -3.23 -18.22 3.16
C ILE A 138 -3.55 -18.41 4.64
N LEU A 139 -3.06 -19.49 5.24
CA LEU A 139 -3.37 -19.85 6.61
C LEU A 139 -2.80 -18.84 7.61
N GLY A 140 -1.59 -18.34 7.39
CA GLY A 140 -1.01 -17.37 8.32
C GLY A 140 -1.67 -16.00 8.25
N ARG A 141 -2.30 -15.61 7.12
CA ARG A 141 -3.20 -14.43 7.12
C ARG A 141 -4.38 -14.62 8.08
N TYR A 142 -5.03 -15.79 8.09
CA TYR A 142 -6.15 -16.05 8.99
C TYR A 142 -5.69 -16.09 10.45
N LEU A 143 -4.55 -16.74 10.72
CA LEU A 143 -4.00 -16.85 12.07
C LEU A 143 -3.57 -15.47 12.61
N ALA A 144 -2.82 -14.69 11.85
CA ALA A 144 -2.35 -13.37 12.28
C ALA A 144 -3.49 -12.38 12.57
N MET A 145 -4.62 -12.51 11.88
CA MET A 145 -5.82 -11.70 12.16
C MET A 145 -6.50 -12.03 13.50
N ASN A 146 -6.29 -13.24 14.03
CA ASN A 146 -6.95 -13.74 15.24
C ASN A 146 -5.99 -13.91 16.42
N ASP A 147 -4.68 -13.76 16.20
CA ASP A 147 -3.64 -13.95 17.19
C ASP A 147 -2.56 -12.86 17.08
N ALA A 148 -2.54 -11.95 18.05
CA ALA A 148 -1.53 -10.89 18.12
C ALA A 148 -0.10 -11.44 18.33
N ALA A 149 0.04 -12.63 18.94
CA ALA A 149 1.30 -13.31 19.20
C ALA A 149 1.58 -14.42 18.16
N PHE A 150 1.00 -14.29 16.96
CA PHE A 150 1.08 -15.29 15.88
C PHE A 150 2.48 -15.88 15.65
N TYR A 151 3.52 -15.05 15.57
CA TYR A 151 4.88 -15.53 15.31
C TYR A 151 5.48 -16.33 16.48
N ASP A 152 5.11 -16.03 17.71
CA ASP A 152 5.57 -16.76 18.90
C ASP A 152 4.89 -18.14 18.98
N HIS A 153 3.63 -18.22 18.58
CA HIS A 153 2.86 -19.46 18.57
C HIS A 153 3.12 -20.34 17.34
N LEU A 154 3.62 -19.75 16.24
CA LEU A 154 3.82 -20.39 14.94
C LEU A 154 4.49 -21.79 15.01
N PRO A 155 5.56 -22.04 15.80
CA PRO A 155 6.19 -23.35 15.88
C PRO A 155 5.32 -24.46 16.48
N PHE A 156 4.26 -24.11 17.21
CA PHE A 156 3.41 -25.04 17.94
C PHE A 156 2.08 -25.33 17.23
N LEU A 157 1.84 -24.69 16.07
CA LEU A 157 0.58 -24.82 15.33
C LEU A 157 0.53 -26.12 14.50
N ASP A 158 -0.63 -26.77 14.52
CA ASP A 158 -0.97 -27.84 13.58
C ASP A 158 -1.72 -27.24 12.39
N TRP A 159 -1.02 -27.08 11.26
CA TRP A 159 -1.58 -26.47 10.06
C TRP A 159 -2.88 -27.16 9.58
N ARG A 160 -3.04 -28.47 9.77
CA ARG A 160 -4.25 -29.19 9.31
C ARG A 160 -5.44 -28.82 10.17
N LYS A 161 -5.24 -28.82 11.49
CA LYS A 161 -6.27 -28.46 12.46
C LYS A 161 -6.72 -27.02 12.26
N GLU A 162 -5.78 -26.10 12.08
CA GLU A 162 -6.08 -24.68 11.85
C GLU A 162 -6.77 -24.47 10.48
N ALA A 163 -6.29 -25.14 9.42
CA ALA A 163 -6.94 -25.04 8.11
C ALA A 163 -8.37 -25.60 8.11
N GLN A 164 -8.64 -26.65 8.90
CA GLN A 164 -10.00 -27.16 9.12
C GLN A 164 -10.83 -26.17 9.94
N HIS A 165 -10.26 -25.58 10.99
CA HIS A 165 -10.95 -24.58 11.82
C HIS A 165 -11.46 -23.39 11.00
N PHE A 166 -10.67 -22.90 10.05
CA PHE A 166 -11.04 -21.79 9.17
C PHE A 166 -11.77 -22.22 7.89
N ASN A 167 -12.10 -23.52 7.71
CA ASN A 167 -12.71 -24.07 6.48
C ASN A 167 -11.92 -23.74 5.19
N ILE A 168 -10.59 -23.78 5.27
CA ILE A 168 -9.66 -23.55 4.15
C ILE A 168 -8.74 -24.76 3.90
N GLY A 169 -9.17 -25.96 4.28
CA GLY A 169 -8.40 -27.20 4.15
C GLY A 169 -7.96 -27.48 2.71
N ALA A 170 -8.86 -27.34 1.74
CA ALA A 170 -8.55 -27.54 0.32
C ALA A 170 -7.50 -26.54 -0.19
N VAL A 171 -7.68 -25.25 0.14
CA VAL A 171 -6.79 -24.17 -0.30
C VAL A 171 -5.40 -24.31 0.32
N SER A 172 -5.34 -24.59 1.63
CA SER A 172 -4.07 -24.81 2.35
C SER A 172 -3.36 -26.07 1.85
N GLY A 173 -4.11 -27.11 1.54
CA GLY A 173 -3.60 -28.32 0.90
C GLY A 173 -3.00 -28.04 -0.49
N LEU A 174 -3.68 -27.22 -1.30
CA LEU A 174 -3.19 -26.82 -2.63
C LEU A 174 -1.92 -25.99 -2.53
N GLU A 175 -1.88 -24.99 -1.65
CA GLU A 175 -0.68 -24.17 -1.42
C GLU A 175 0.51 -25.04 -1.02
N ARG A 176 0.30 -26.00 -0.12
CA ARG A 176 1.32 -27.00 0.25
C ARG A 176 1.72 -27.87 -0.94
N ALA A 177 0.77 -28.39 -1.71
CA ALA A 177 1.08 -29.22 -2.86
C ALA A 177 1.91 -28.46 -3.91
N CYS A 178 1.61 -27.17 -4.14
CA CYS A 178 2.40 -26.30 -5.02
C CYS A 178 3.82 -26.09 -4.48
N ALA A 179 3.95 -25.81 -3.18
CA ALA A 179 5.24 -25.62 -2.52
C ALA A 179 6.11 -26.88 -2.57
N HIS A 180 5.54 -28.08 -2.36
CA HIS A 180 6.30 -29.34 -2.40
C HIS A 180 6.53 -29.86 -3.83
N GLY A 181 5.64 -29.55 -4.77
CA GLY A 181 5.73 -30.00 -6.16
C GLY A 181 6.70 -29.20 -7.03
N SER A 182 7.05 -27.98 -6.63
CA SER A 182 8.01 -27.13 -7.37
C SER A 182 9.44 -27.61 -7.20
N HIS A 183 10.31 -27.36 -8.18
CA HIS A 183 11.74 -27.62 -8.05
C HIS A 183 12.37 -26.59 -7.12
N ILE A 184 12.11 -25.30 -7.40
CA ILE A 184 12.53 -24.18 -6.56
C ILE A 184 11.29 -23.55 -5.93
N PHE A 185 11.32 -23.43 -4.60
CA PHE A 185 10.30 -22.72 -3.84
C PHE A 185 10.86 -21.41 -3.32
N THR A 186 10.16 -20.30 -3.47
CA THR A 186 10.62 -18.99 -2.99
C THR A 186 9.52 -18.22 -2.28
N THR A 187 9.93 -17.24 -1.47
CA THR A 187 9.05 -16.28 -0.79
C THR A 187 9.53 -14.86 -1.03
N VAL A 188 8.71 -13.86 -0.74
CA VAL A 188 9.11 -12.45 -0.93
C VAL A 188 9.88 -11.84 0.25
N SER A 189 9.89 -12.50 1.40
CA SER A 189 10.65 -12.07 2.58
C SER A 189 11.11 -13.27 3.41
N GLN A 190 12.08 -13.04 4.30
CA GLN A 190 12.50 -14.07 5.26
C GLN A 190 11.42 -14.34 6.31
N VAL A 191 10.64 -13.31 6.68
CA VAL A 191 9.50 -13.44 7.61
C VAL A 191 8.47 -14.43 7.07
N THR A 192 8.05 -14.26 5.80
CA THR A 192 7.18 -15.23 5.11
C THR A 192 7.87 -16.58 4.92
N GLY A 193 9.20 -16.61 4.79
CA GLY A 193 9.96 -17.86 4.74
C GLY A 193 9.85 -18.69 6.03
N LYS A 194 9.93 -18.04 7.20
CA LYS A 194 9.73 -18.69 8.52
C LYS A 194 8.32 -19.25 8.65
N GLU A 195 7.33 -18.48 8.21
CA GLU A 195 5.93 -18.91 8.12
C GLU A 195 5.76 -20.17 7.26
N CYS A 196 6.36 -20.19 6.06
CA CYS A 196 6.27 -21.32 5.15
C CYS A 196 6.89 -22.61 5.71
N LEU A 197 7.97 -22.51 6.50
CA LEU A 197 8.55 -23.68 7.17
C LEU A 197 7.51 -24.39 8.06
N HIS A 198 6.75 -23.63 8.86
CA HIS A 198 5.78 -24.20 9.79
C HIS A 198 4.44 -24.52 9.13
N LEU A 199 3.89 -23.59 8.34
CA LEU A 199 2.56 -23.73 7.74
C LEU A 199 2.56 -24.56 6.45
N LEU A 200 3.63 -24.48 5.65
CA LEU A 200 3.77 -25.25 4.41
C LEU A 200 4.67 -26.48 4.53
N GLY A 201 5.48 -26.57 5.59
CA GLY A 201 6.38 -27.70 5.81
C GLY A 201 7.55 -27.75 4.83
N ARG A 202 7.87 -26.63 4.16
CA ARG A 202 9.03 -26.49 3.27
C ARG A 202 9.60 -25.08 3.44
N SER A 203 10.90 -24.98 3.72
CA SER A 203 11.61 -23.70 3.69
C SER A 203 11.80 -23.24 2.25
N PRO A 204 11.70 -21.93 1.95
CA PRO A 204 12.05 -21.42 0.64
C PRO A 204 13.54 -21.63 0.34
N ASP A 205 13.83 -21.94 -0.91
CA ASP A 205 15.17 -22.02 -1.49
C ASP A 205 15.83 -20.65 -1.63
N HIS A 206 15.04 -19.62 -1.95
CA HIS A 206 15.47 -18.24 -2.13
C HIS A 206 14.39 -17.27 -1.65
N VAL A 207 14.81 -16.06 -1.31
CA VAL A 207 13.90 -14.93 -1.09
C VAL A 207 13.97 -14.03 -2.33
N LEU A 208 12.81 -13.63 -2.85
CA LEU A 208 12.61 -12.77 -4.01
C LEU A 208 11.94 -11.45 -3.56
N PRO A 209 12.72 -10.48 -3.05
CA PRO A 209 12.19 -9.19 -2.60
C PRO A 209 11.46 -8.48 -3.74
N ASN A 210 10.35 -7.80 -3.41
CA ASN A 210 9.61 -7.06 -4.42
C ASN A 210 10.24 -5.69 -4.67
N GLY A 211 10.64 -5.43 -5.92
CA GLY A 211 11.15 -4.13 -6.34
C GLY A 211 10.10 -3.14 -6.83
N PHE A 212 10.55 -1.91 -7.06
CA PHE A 212 9.82 -0.85 -7.74
C PHE A 212 10.57 -0.41 -9.00
N ASN A 213 9.87 0.29 -9.90
CA ASN A 213 10.52 1.04 -10.98
C ASN A 213 10.72 2.47 -10.47
N VAL A 214 11.88 2.76 -9.89
CA VAL A 214 12.15 4.01 -9.17
C VAL A 214 12.11 5.21 -10.13
N GLU A 215 12.56 5.03 -11.38
CA GLU A 215 12.52 6.07 -12.43
C GLU A 215 11.13 6.69 -12.62
N ARG A 216 10.05 5.92 -12.43
CA ARG A 216 8.67 6.43 -12.61
C ARG A 216 8.26 7.46 -11.55
N TYR A 217 8.97 7.48 -10.42
CA TYR A 217 8.64 8.31 -9.27
C TYR A 217 9.69 9.38 -9.00
N ASN A 218 10.85 9.24 -9.64
CA ASN A 218 11.97 10.13 -9.46
C ASN A 218 11.65 11.53 -9.98
N VAL A 219 11.82 12.53 -9.11
CA VAL A 219 11.73 13.94 -9.46
C VAL A 219 13.06 14.61 -9.05
N LEU A 220 14.15 14.15 -9.68
CA LEU A 220 15.51 14.62 -9.41
C LEU A 220 15.54 16.15 -9.28
N HIS A 221 16.09 16.64 -8.17
CA HIS A 221 16.26 18.05 -7.83
C HIS A 221 14.97 18.87 -7.56
N GLU A 222 13.77 18.33 -7.74
CA GLU A 222 12.51 19.02 -7.43
C GLU A 222 11.71 18.41 -6.27
N VAL A 223 12.16 17.31 -5.66
CA VAL A 223 11.46 16.63 -4.54
C VAL A 223 10.98 17.61 -3.47
N GLN A 224 11.81 18.59 -3.10
CA GLN A 224 11.45 19.59 -2.11
C GLN A 224 10.39 20.58 -2.61
N ASN A 225 10.45 21.02 -3.87
CA ASN A 225 9.45 21.92 -4.46
C ASN A 225 8.10 21.23 -4.58
N VAL A 226 8.11 19.98 -5.05
CA VAL A 226 6.92 19.13 -5.14
C VAL A 226 6.31 18.90 -3.75
N HIS A 227 7.14 18.62 -2.75
CA HIS A 227 6.68 18.54 -1.36
C HIS A 227 6.01 19.84 -0.89
N GLN A 228 6.61 21.02 -1.13
CA GLN A 228 5.99 22.29 -0.72
C GLN A 228 4.64 22.54 -1.41
N ASN A 229 4.53 22.21 -2.69
CA ASN A 229 3.29 22.37 -3.46
C ASN A 229 2.16 21.52 -2.86
N PHE A 230 2.39 20.22 -2.68
CA PHE A 230 1.36 19.33 -2.13
C PHE A 230 1.13 19.55 -0.63
N LYS A 231 2.16 19.91 0.13
CA LYS A 231 2.00 20.33 1.53
C LYS A 231 1.06 21.53 1.64
N SER A 232 1.15 22.50 0.73
CA SER A 232 0.26 23.67 0.70
C SER A 232 -1.19 23.26 0.43
N MET A 233 -1.42 22.28 -0.45
CA MET A 233 -2.77 21.73 -0.68
C MET A 233 -3.33 21.01 0.56
N ILE A 234 -2.51 20.23 1.27
CA ILE A 234 -2.89 19.59 2.54
C ILE A 234 -3.17 20.66 3.61
N GLN A 235 -2.34 21.71 3.70
CA GLN A 235 -2.57 22.83 4.61
C GLN A 235 -3.92 23.50 4.36
N ARG A 236 -4.31 23.70 3.09
CA ARG A 236 -5.65 24.23 2.75
C ARG A 236 -6.77 23.32 3.26
N PHE A 237 -6.64 22.00 3.08
CA PHE A 237 -7.59 21.06 3.68
C PHE A 237 -7.66 21.20 5.21
N VAL A 238 -6.50 21.24 5.88
CA VAL A 238 -6.41 21.39 7.34
C VAL A 238 -7.03 22.69 7.83
N MET A 239 -6.83 23.80 7.12
CA MET A 239 -7.49 25.07 7.45
C MET A 239 -9.01 24.93 7.40
N GLY A 240 -9.54 24.34 6.33
CA GLY A 240 -10.99 24.12 6.17
C GLY A 240 -11.57 23.20 7.25
N HIS A 241 -10.80 22.19 7.66
CA HIS A 241 -11.25 21.21 8.64
C HIS A 241 -11.19 21.71 10.09
N PHE A 242 -10.12 22.44 10.46
CA PHE A 242 -9.83 22.80 11.86
C PHE A 242 -10.11 24.27 12.19
N PHE A 243 -9.83 25.21 11.27
CA PHE A 243 -9.73 26.63 11.65
C PHE A 243 -11.08 27.31 11.83
N GLN A 244 -12.18 26.66 11.47
CA GLN A 244 -13.52 27.07 11.93
C GLN A 244 -13.62 27.07 13.45
N SER A 245 -12.97 26.10 14.12
CA SER A 245 -13.03 25.92 15.58
C SER A 245 -11.89 26.65 16.28
N TYR A 246 -10.64 26.35 15.91
CA TYR A 246 -9.45 27.00 16.45
C TYR A 246 -8.27 26.84 15.49
N ALA A 247 -7.36 27.83 15.50
CA ALA A 247 -6.18 27.82 14.64
C ALA A 247 -4.92 27.39 15.40
N PHE A 248 -3.94 26.88 14.64
CA PHE A 248 -2.60 26.54 15.10
C PHE A 248 -1.57 26.88 14.00
N ASP A 249 -0.29 26.93 14.36
CA ASP A 249 0.79 27.33 13.46
C ASP A 249 1.11 26.23 12.44
N LEU A 250 0.75 26.45 11.17
CA LEU A 250 0.98 25.50 10.08
C LEU A 250 2.45 25.36 9.68
N ASP A 251 3.31 26.33 10.00
CA ASP A 251 4.76 26.23 9.78
C ASP A 251 5.44 25.27 10.75
N LYS A 252 4.83 25.09 11.94
CA LYS A 252 5.22 24.12 12.98
C LYS A 252 4.33 22.89 13.02
N THR A 253 3.53 22.69 11.97
CA THR A 253 2.69 21.51 11.83
C THR A 253 3.37 20.46 10.95
N LEU A 254 3.41 19.24 11.45
CA LEU A 254 3.84 18.05 10.70
C LEU A 254 2.64 17.21 10.32
N PHE A 255 2.70 16.62 9.13
CA PHE A 255 1.67 15.76 8.57
C PHE A 255 2.17 14.34 8.57
N PHE A 256 1.58 13.52 9.44
CA PHE A 256 1.83 12.10 9.50
C PHE A 256 0.66 11.38 8.85
N PHE A 257 0.91 10.21 8.28
CA PHE A 257 -0.19 9.40 7.76
C PHE A 257 0.07 7.91 7.91
N THR A 258 -1.01 7.15 7.92
CA THR A 258 -1.00 5.71 7.72
C THR A 258 -2.06 5.37 6.68
N SER A 259 -1.83 4.31 5.91
CA SER A 259 -2.73 3.92 4.84
C SER A 259 -2.63 2.43 4.52
N GLY A 260 -3.70 1.90 3.95
CA GLY A 260 -3.75 0.51 3.49
C GLY A 260 -5.15 -0.08 3.61
N ARG A 261 -5.21 -1.42 3.50
CA ARG A 261 -6.42 -2.16 3.83
C ARG A 261 -6.78 -1.96 5.30
N TYR A 262 -8.06 -2.01 5.62
CA TYR A 262 -8.52 -1.91 7.00
C TYR A 262 -8.36 -3.26 7.71
N GLU A 263 -7.16 -3.52 8.21
CA GLU A 263 -6.84 -4.65 9.10
C GLU A 263 -6.24 -4.07 10.38
N TYR A 264 -7.09 -3.82 11.38
CA TYR A 264 -6.80 -2.98 12.56
C TYR A 264 -5.45 -3.32 13.24
N GLN A 265 -5.22 -4.60 13.51
CA GLN A 265 -4.01 -5.11 14.17
C GLN A 265 -2.88 -5.44 13.17
N ASN A 266 -3.17 -6.13 12.07
CA ASN A 266 -2.14 -6.54 11.10
C ASN A 266 -1.36 -5.35 10.53
N LYS A 267 -2.05 -4.25 10.23
CA LYS A 267 -1.43 -3.01 9.73
C LYS A 267 -0.90 -2.10 10.83
N GLY A 268 -1.11 -2.48 12.10
CA GLY A 268 -0.61 -1.74 13.25
C GLY A 268 -1.32 -0.40 13.49
N TYR A 269 -2.60 -0.27 13.12
CA TYR A 269 -3.37 0.95 13.40
C TYR A 269 -3.55 1.13 14.91
N ASP A 270 -3.79 0.05 15.64
CA ASP A 270 -3.82 -0.02 17.10
C ASP A 270 -2.54 0.56 17.74
N MET A 271 -1.37 0.05 17.33
CA MET A 271 -0.08 0.50 17.85
C MET A 271 0.22 1.95 17.46
N THR A 272 -0.16 2.35 16.24
CA THR A 272 -0.02 3.73 15.77
C THR A 272 -0.83 4.69 16.64
N LEU A 273 -2.07 4.36 16.94
CA LEU A 273 -2.95 5.17 17.79
C LEU A 273 -2.42 5.26 19.22
N GLU A 274 -1.95 4.14 19.79
CA GLU A 274 -1.31 4.10 21.11
C GLU A 274 -0.06 4.97 21.20
N ALA A 275 0.85 4.87 20.24
CA ALA A 275 2.05 5.69 20.21
C ALA A 275 1.73 7.18 20.04
N LEU A 276 0.71 7.53 19.25
CA LEU A 276 0.26 8.92 19.08
C LEU A 276 -0.43 9.47 20.32
N ALA A 277 -1.14 8.65 21.09
CA ALA A 277 -1.70 9.03 22.39
C ALA A 277 -0.57 9.41 23.39
N ARG A 278 0.47 8.58 23.47
CA ARG A 278 1.68 8.85 24.28
C ARG A 278 2.40 10.10 23.82
N LEU A 279 2.58 10.27 22.52
CA LEU A 279 3.16 11.47 21.92
C LEU A 279 2.35 12.73 22.28
N ASN A 280 1.02 12.68 22.17
CA ASN A 280 0.15 13.79 22.53
C ASN A 280 0.36 14.20 23.98
N TRP A 281 0.34 13.24 24.90
CA TRP A 281 0.59 13.50 26.31
C TRP A 281 1.95 14.17 26.54
N ARG A 282 3.02 13.61 25.95
CA ARG A 282 4.39 14.13 26.10
C ARG A 282 4.53 15.56 25.59
N LEU A 283 4.00 15.85 24.40
CA LEU A 283 4.03 17.20 23.81
C LEU A 283 3.21 18.21 24.62
N LYS A 284 2.11 17.78 25.26
CA LYS A 284 1.31 18.63 26.16
C LYS A 284 2.10 18.97 27.43
N GLN A 285 2.76 18.00 28.06
CA GLN A 285 3.58 18.23 29.26
C GLN A 285 4.72 19.21 29.01
N GLU A 286 5.41 19.07 27.88
CA GLU A 286 6.50 19.98 27.49
C GLU A 286 6.02 21.35 26.99
N ARG A 287 4.71 21.55 26.84
CA ARG A 287 4.12 22.73 26.19
C ARG A 287 4.75 22.99 24.82
N ALA A 288 4.95 21.90 24.06
CA ALA A 288 5.54 21.94 22.73
C ALA A 288 4.77 22.91 21.80
N LYS A 289 5.50 23.56 20.89
CA LYS A 289 4.91 24.49 19.92
C LYS A 289 4.50 23.75 18.64
N GLU A 290 5.07 22.59 18.43
CA GLU A 290 4.83 21.70 17.32
C GLU A 290 3.42 21.11 17.40
N THR A 291 2.80 20.92 16.25
CA THR A 291 1.51 20.23 16.10
C THR A 291 1.68 19.08 15.11
N VAL A 292 1.07 17.95 15.38
CA VAL A 292 0.99 16.82 14.44
C VAL A 292 -0.45 16.71 13.98
N VAL A 293 -0.68 16.62 12.67
CA VAL A 293 -1.96 16.16 12.12
C VAL A 293 -1.72 14.79 11.52
N MET A 294 -2.38 13.79 12.11
CA MET A 294 -2.36 12.39 11.70
C MET A 294 -3.52 12.10 10.76
N PHE A 295 -3.22 11.67 9.55
CA PHE A 295 -4.19 11.16 8.59
C PHE A 295 -4.25 9.64 8.62
N ILE A 296 -5.44 9.09 8.75
CA ILE A 296 -5.67 7.64 8.65
C ILE A 296 -6.45 7.41 7.35
N VAL A 297 -5.88 6.73 6.37
CA VAL A 297 -6.47 6.59 5.02
C VAL A 297 -6.73 5.13 4.72
N THR A 298 -7.98 4.69 4.84
CA THR A 298 -8.37 3.29 4.58
C THR A 298 -9.69 3.26 3.82
N LYS A 299 -10.01 2.18 3.09
CA LYS A 299 -11.34 2.08 2.47
C LYS A 299 -12.32 1.42 3.45
N ARG A 300 -13.41 2.12 3.78
CA ARG A 300 -14.53 1.58 4.58
C ARG A 300 -15.88 1.87 3.92
N PRO A 301 -16.94 1.14 4.29
CA PRO A 301 -18.30 1.46 3.87
C PRO A 301 -18.77 2.80 4.46
N VAL A 302 -19.16 3.74 3.60
CA VAL A 302 -19.60 5.09 3.97
C VAL A 302 -20.87 5.46 3.20
N HIS A 303 -21.74 6.26 3.82
CA HIS A 303 -22.95 6.78 3.18
C HIS A 303 -22.64 7.98 2.29
N SER A 304 -21.81 8.90 2.79
CA SER A 304 -21.45 10.15 2.11
C SER A 304 -20.29 10.84 2.84
N ILE A 305 -19.70 11.85 2.20
CA ILE A 305 -18.84 12.83 2.90
C ILE A 305 -19.72 13.57 3.91
N ASN A 306 -19.19 13.83 5.10
CA ASN A 306 -19.91 14.58 6.12
C ASN A 306 -20.25 16.00 5.60
N PRO A 307 -21.54 16.39 5.54
CA PRO A 307 -21.95 17.69 5.02
C PRO A 307 -21.28 18.88 5.73
N ASN A 308 -20.96 18.75 7.02
CA ASN A 308 -20.30 19.80 7.79
C ASN A 308 -18.87 20.05 7.29
N VAL A 309 -18.15 18.99 6.87
CA VAL A 309 -16.80 19.09 6.30
C VAL A 309 -16.86 19.81 4.94
N LEU A 310 -17.82 19.46 4.09
CA LEU A 310 -18.03 20.12 2.79
C LEU A 310 -18.42 21.59 2.97
N ASN A 311 -19.35 21.88 3.88
CA ASN A 311 -19.82 23.23 4.16
C ASN A 311 -18.69 24.12 4.69
N SER A 312 -17.91 23.63 5.66
CA SER A 312 -16.79 24.41 6.20
C SER A 312 -15.74 24.75 5.16
N ARG A 313 -15.41 23.77 4.30
CA ARG A 313 -14.51 24.00 3.17
C ARG A 313 -15.07 25.03 2.19
N ALA A 314 -16.35 24.93 1.82
CA ALA A 314 -16.98 25.87 0.90
C ALA A 314 -16.99 27.30 1.45
N MET A 315 -17.25 27.45 2.76
CA MET A 315 -17.18 28.75 3.45
C MET A 315 -15.75 29.32 3.47
N MET A 316 -14.74 28.48 3.69
CA MET A 316 -13.35 28.91 3.60
C MET A 316 -12.98 29.35 2.17
N GLU A 317 -13.41 28.63 1.13
CA GLU A 317 -13.24 29.03 -0.27
C GLU A 317 -13.98 30.35 -0.60
N GLU A 318 -15.07 30.67 0.09
CA GLU A 318 -15.70 32.00 -0.01
C GLU A 318 -14.88 33.09 0.69
N VAL A 319 -14.31 32.82 1.87
CA VAL A 319 -13.39 33.76 2.54
C VAL A 319 -12.22 34.10 1.65
N GLU A 320 -11.63 33.10 0.98
CA GLU A 320 -10.52 33.30 0.03
C GLU A 320 -10.94 34.17 -1.15
N ARG A 321 -12.06 33.87 -1.82
CA ARG A 321 -12.57 34.69 -2.95
C ARG A 321 -12.84 36.15 -2.55
N ASN A 322 -13.32 36.37 -1.33
CA ASN A 322 -13.50 37.72 -0.80
C ASN A 322 -12.15 38.44 -0.63
N CYS A 323 -11.11 37.72 -0.16
CA CYS A 323 -9.75 38.27 -0.06
C CYS A 323 -9.20 38.64 -1.44
N ASP A 324 -9.34 37.77 -2.44
CA ASP A 324 -8.87 38.04 -3.81
C ASP A 324 -9.52 39.30 -4.40
N SER A 325 -10.83 39.45 -4.19
CA SER A 325 -11.58 40.62 -4.65
C SER A 325 -11.10 41.92 -3.98
N ILE A 326 -10.81 41.86 -2.67
CA ILE A 326 -10.23 42.97 -1.92
C ILE A 326 -8.85 43.33 -2.46
N VAL A 327 -7.99 42.34 -2.69
CA VAL A 327 -6.63 42.54 -3.21
C VAL A 327 -6.66 43.16 -4.61
N GLN A 328 -7.56 42.71 -5.49
CA GLN A 328 -7.71 43.27 -6.82
C GLN A 328 -8.13 44.75 -6.77
N GLN A 329 -9.13 45.08 -5.93
CA GLN A 329 -9.54 46.48 -5.72
C GLN A 329 -8.40 47.33 -5.14
N LEU A 330 -7.69 46.80 -4.14
CA LEU A 330 -6.56 47.47 -3.52
C LEU A 330 -5.48 47.78 -4.55
N LYS A 331 -5.12 46.80 -5.40
CA LYS A 331 -4.13 46.93 -6.46
C LYS A 331 -4.48 48.07 -7.42
N GLU A 332 -5.72 48.10 -7.92
CA GLU A 332 -6.18 49.11 -8.88
C GLU A 332 -6.10 50.53 -8.29
N ARG A 333 -6.60 50.71 -7.06
CA ARG A 333 -6.63 52.01 -6.38
C ARG A 333 -5.25 52.48 -5.94
N LEU A 334 -4.43 51.58 -5.42
CA LEU A 334 -3.05 51.89 -5.05
C LEU A 334 -2.23 52.29 -6.28
N PHE A 335 -2.41 51.61 -7.41
CA PHE A 335 -1.73 51.97 -8.66
C PHE A 335 -2.16 53.36 -9.16
N LEU A 336 -3.47 53.64 -9.18
CA LEU A 336 -3.96 54.97 -9.57
C LEU A 336 -3.46 56.08 -8.64
N HIS A 337 -3.44 55.83 -7.33
CA HIS A 337 -2.90 56.77 -6.36
C HIS A 337 -1.40 57.01 -6.59
N ALA A 338 -0.62 55.96 -6.80
CA ALA A 338 0.81 56.07 -7.09
C ALA A 338 1.10 56.82 -8.40
N ALA A 339 0.23 56.68 -9.41
CA ALA A 339 0.39 57.35 -10.70
C ALA A 339 -0.04 58.82 -10.70
N THR A 340 -0.96 59.22 -9.81
CA THR A 340 -1.53 60.58 -9.78
C THR A 340 -0.97 61.47 -8.66
N ASN A 341 -0.33 60.89 -7.64
CA ASN A 341 0.19 61.66 -6.51
C ASN A 341 1.57 62.26 -6.81
N GLU A 342 1.60 63.57 -7.00
CA GLU A 342 2.80 64.33 -7.37
C GLU A 342 3.67 64.75 -6.15
N GLN A 343 3.13 64.70 -4.93
CA GLN A 343 3.76 65.33 -3.75
C GLN A 343 4.09 64.38 -2.60
N ASP A 344 3.33 63.29 -2.40
CA ASP A 344 3.57 62.31 -1.33
C ASP A 344 3.81 60.92 -1.91
N HIS A 345 5.04 60.43 -1.82
CA HIS A 345 5.45 59.13 -2.37
C HIS A 345 5.42 57.99 -1.35
N ARG A 346 4.84 58.20 -0.18
CA ARG A 346 4.68 57.15 0.85
C ARG A 346 3.53 56.21 0.50
N VAL A 347 3.58 54.98 1.01
CA VAL A 347 2.45 54.06 0.91
C VAL A 347 1.29 54.59 1.75
N PRO A 348 0.12 54.87 1.15
CA PRO A 348 -1.04 55.40 1.86
C PRO A 348 -1.70 54.33 2.75
N PRO A 349 -2.61 54.72 3.68
CA PRO A 349 -3.36 53.78 4.49
C PRO A 349 -4.24 52.86 3.64
N LEU A 350 -3.79 51.62 3.43
CA LEU A 350 -4.44 50.65 2.51
C LEU A 350 -5.91 50.37 2.84
N ASN A 351 -6.31 50.49 4.11
CA ASN A 351 -7.69 50.31 4.54
C ASN A 351 -8.68 51.34 3.93
N GLU A 352 -8.19 52.49 3.48
CA GLU A 352 -9.00 53.51 2.80
C GLU A 352 -9.38 53.09 1.38
N PHE A 353 -8.59 52.22 0.77
CA PHE A 353 -8.84 51.72 -0.58
C PHE A 353 -9.80 50.53 -0.63
N VAL A 354 -10.15 49.95 0.52
CA VAL A 354 -11.12 48.85 0.59
C VAL A 354 -12.51 49.39 0.88
N ASP A 355 -13.47 49.12 0.01
CA ASP A 355 -14.86 49.57 0.17
C ASP A 355 -15.55 48.94 1.37
N ASP A 356 -16.52 49.67 1.93
CA ASP A 356 -17.34 49.22 3.05
C ASP A 356 -18.11 47.92 2.74
N TYR A 357 -18.51 47.73 1.47
CA TYR A 357 -19.10 46.49 1.00
C TYR A 357 -18.20 45.29 1.30
N TRP A 358 -16.91 45.37 0.93
CA TRP A 358 -15.97 44.27 1.11
C TRP A 358 -15.58 44.08 2.58
N LYS A 359 -15.40 45.17 3.34
CA LYS A 359 -15.20 45.11 4.80
C LYS A 359 -16.35 44.37 5.49
N LEU A 360 -17.59 44.71 5.15
CA LEU A 360 -18.79 44.09 5.72
C LEU A 360 -18.92 42.62 5.28
N ARG A 361 -18.71 42.32 4.00
CA ARG A 361 -18.79 40.97 3.46
C ARG A 361 -17.74 40.05 4.10
N TYR A 362 -16.48 40.48 4.16
CA TYR A 362 -15.39 39.75 4.82
C TYR A 362 -15.76 39.40 6.28
N ARG A 363 -16.22 40.40 7.05
CA ARG A 363 -16.61 40.20 8.46
C ARG A 363 -17.79 39.22 8.60
N ARG A 364 -18.79 39.31 7.71
CA ARG A 364 -19.96 38.40 7.72
C ARG A 364 -19.55 36.97 7.41
N THR A 365 -18.80 36.75 6.33
CA THR A 365 -18.38 35.40 5.93
C THR A 365 -17.51 34.74 6.99
N ILE A 366 -16.55 35.46 7.61
CA ILE A 366 -15.76 34.89 8.71
C ILE A 366 -16.63 34.52 9.90
N ARG A 367 -17.58 35.39 10.29
CA ARG A 367 -18.46 35.10 11.42
C ARG A 367 -19.33 33.87 11.16
N SER A 368 -19.77 33.66 9.92
CA SER A 368 -20.53 32.47 9.52
C SER A 368 -19.67 31.21 9.45
N TRP A 369 -18.38 31.34 9.13
CA TRP A 369 -17.46 30.20 9.04
C TRP A 369 -17.00 29.71 10.42
N LYS A 370 -16.87 30.59 11.42
CA LYS A 370 -16.43 30.19 12.76
C LYS A 370 -17.50 29.37 13.48
N SER A 371 -17.06 28.32 14.17
CA SER A 371 -17.90 27.42 14.96
C SER A 371 -17.33 27.22 16.37
N GLY A 372 -18.21 26.93 17.34
CA GLY A 372 -17.82 26.50 18.69
C GLY A 372 -17.63 24.99 18.83
N GLU A 373 -17.98 24.22 17.79
CA GLU A 373 -17.85 22.76 17.78
C GLU A 373 -16.41 22.33 17.56
N LEU A 374 -16.06 21.12 18.02
CA LEU A 374 -14.74 20.54 17.76
C LEU A 374 -14.60 20.07 16.30
N PRO A 375 -13.40 20.13 15.71
CA PRO A 375 -13.13 19.53 14.41
C PRO A 375 -13.38 18.02 14.46
N GLY A 376 -14.21 17.49 13.56
CA GLY A 376 -14.53 16.07 13.51
C GLY A 376 -13.29 15.20 13.32
N ILE A 377 -13.26 14.01 13.94
CA ILE A 377 -12.15 13.05 13.78
C ILE A 377 -12.26 12.22 12.49
N VAL A 378 -13.39 12.27 11.78
CA VAL A 378 -13.66 11.52 10.54
C VAL A 378 -14.30 12.41 9.49
N THR A 379 -13.96 12.21 8.21
CA THR A 379 -14.45 13.07 7.11
C THR A 379 -15.76 12.59 6.48
N HIS A 380 -16.22 11.37 6.78
CA HIS A 380 -17.40 10.74 6.17
C HIS A 380 -18.39 10.26 7.23
N ASN A 381 -19.63 10.02 6.79
CA ASN A 381 -20.63 9.30 7.56
C ASN A 381 -20.43 7.80 7.37
N MET A 382 -19.88 7.14 8.39
CA MET A 382 -19.61 5.69 8.39
C MET A 382 -20.91 4.90 8.53
N HIS A 383 -21.00 3.72 7.88
CA HIS A 383 -22.13 2.81 8.10
C HIS A 383 -22.12 2.24 9.53
N ASP A 384 -20.93 1.92 10.04
CA ASP A 384 -20.69 1.18 11.27
C ASP A 384 -19.81 1.99 12.25
N ASP A 385 -20.11 3.28 12.36
CA ASP A 385 -19.37 4.28 13.17
C ASP A 385 -19.11 3.85 14.62
N SER A 386 -20.09 3.22 15.27
CA SER A 386 -20.03 2.83 16.68
C SER A 386 -19.23 1.54 16.92
N SER A 387 -18.97 0.74 15.88
CA SER A 387 -18.18 -0.48 15.95
C SER A 387 -16.82 -0.36 15.26
N ASP A 388 -16.51 0.78 14.65
CA ASP A 388 -15.22 1.02 14.02
C ASP A 388 -14.11 1.18 15.09
N ASP A 389 -13.11 0.31 15.05
CA ASP A 389 -12.04 0.23 16.06
C ASP A 389 -11.23 1.53 16.17
N VAL A 390 -10.91 2.17 15.04
CA VAL A 390 -10.17 3.44 15.03
C VAL A 390 -10.97 4.52 15.73
N LEU A 391 -12.24 4.68 15.38
CA LEU A 391 -13.11 5.68 16.00
C LEU A 391 -13.35 5.41 17.48
N ASN A 392 -13.55 4.15 17.86
CA ASN A 392 -13.74 3.76 19.24
C ASN A 392 -12.49 4.01 20.09
N TYR A 393 -11.30 3.68 19.57
CA TYR A 393 -10.05 4.01 20.25
C TYR A 393 -9.93 5.53 20.48
N LEU A 394 -10.13 6.35 19.44
CA LEU A 394 -10.01 7.81 19.54
C LEU A 394 -10.99 8.40 20.56
N ARG A 395 -12.22 7.89 20.63
CA ARG A 395 -13.23 8.29 21.64
C ARG A 395 -12.82 7.88 23.04
N ASN A 396 -12.39 6.63 23.23
CA ASN A 396 -12.00 6.09 24.53
C ASN A 396 -10.76 6.78 25.09
N ALA A 397 -9.78 7.11 24.24
CA ALA A 397 -8.58 7.85 24.60
C ALA A 397 -8.79 9.38 24.70
N ASN A 398 -10.02 9.86 24.45
CA ASN A 398 -10.37 11.29 24.40
C ASN A 398 -9.49 12.12 23.43
N LEU A 399 -9.10 11.52 22.31
CA LEU A 399 -8.33 12.16 21.23
C LEU A 399 -9.28 12.76 20.19
N LEU A 400 -10.09 13.72 20.63
CA LEU A 400 -11.23 14.27 19.88
C LEU A 400 -10.94 15.62 19.23
N ASN A 401 -9.66 15.89 18.93
CA ASN A 401 -9.19 17.18 18.41
C ASN A 401 -9.54 18.35 19.33
N HIS A 402 -9.30 18.22 20.65
CA HIS A 402 -9.43 19.37 21.56
C HIS A 402 -8.34 20.41 21.25
N LYS A 403 -8.58 21.69 21.60
CA LYS A 403 -7.65 22.78 21.28
C LYS A 403 -6.24 22.55 21.84
N ASP A 404 -6.15 21.99 23.05
CA ASP A 404 -4.94 21.70 23.79
C ASP A 404 -4.21 20.43 23.34
N ASP A 405 -4.86 19.56 22.55
CA ASP A 405 -4.17 18.41 21.96
C ASP A 405 -3.08 18.88 20.98
N ARG A 406 -1.92 18.23 21.04
CA ARG A 406 -0.78 18.47 20.14
C ARG A 406 -0.76 17.52 18.96
N VAL A 407 -1.47 16.40 19.08
CA VAL A 407 -1.75 15.48 17.96
C VAL A 407 -3.23 15.61 17.59
N LYS A 408 -3.50 15.88 16.32
CA LYS A 408 -4.83 15.98 15.73
C LYS A 408 -5.06 14.79 14.80
N PHE A 409 -6.30 14.36 14.65
CA PHE A 409 -6.69 13.20 13.85
C PHE A 409 -7.67 13.58 12.74
N VAL A 410 -7.42 13.01 11.56
CA VAL A 410 -8.30 13.04 10.39
C VAL A 410 -8.39 11.63 9.82
N TYR A 411 -9.47 10.92 10.13
CA TYR A 411 -9.79 9.64 9.53
C TYR A 411 -10.53 9.84 8.21
N HIS A 412 -9.90 9.42 7.12
CA HIS A 412 -10.42 9.47 5.77
C HIS A 412 -10.72 8.04 5.25
N PRO A 413 -11.96 7.55 5.45
CA PRO A 413 -12.39 6.19 5.08
C PRO A 413 -12.62 5.96 3.56
N GLU A 414 -11.82 6.61 2.71
CA GLU A 414 -11.87 6.47 1.26
C GLU A 414 -10.47 6.56 0.63
N PHE A 415 -10.32 6.05 -0.61
CA PHE A 415 -9.09 6.25 -1.36
C PHE A 415 -8.96 7.70 -1.81
N ILE A 416 -7.74 8.24 -1.70
CA ILE A 416 -7.42 9.58 -2.18
C ILE A 416 -7.27 9.53 -3.71
N SER A 417 -8.11 10.27 -4.41
CA SER A 417 -8.07 10.46 -5.85
C SER A 417 -8.34 11.93 -6.20
N SER A 418 -7.94 12.35 -7.41
CA SER A 418 -8.22 13.69 -7.91
C SER A 418 -9.72 14.02 -7.98
N SER A 419 -10.58 13.01 -8.13
CA SER A 419 -12.03 13.16 -8.12
C SER A 419 -12.61 13.44 -6.73
N ASN A 420 -11.88 13.17 -5.65
CA ASN A 420 -12.35 13.43 -4.30
C ASN A 420 -12.33 14.96 -4.00
N PRO A 421 -13.46 15.56 -3.60
CA PRO A 421 -13.55 17.01 -3.43
C PRO A 421 -12.75 17.55 -2.24
N LEU A 422 -12.32 16.70 -1.29
CA LEU A 422 -11.61 17.10 -0.08
C LEU A 422 -10.13 17.38 -0.30
N PHE A 423 -9.42 16.53 -1.03
CA PHE A 423 -7.98 16.70 -1.28
C PHE A 423 -7.69 17.20 -2.69
N ARG A 424 -8.48 16.80 -3.70
CA ARG A 424 -8.27 17.13 -5.14
C ARG A 424 -6.83 16.84 -5.62
N MET A 425 -6.28 15.70 -5.19
CA MET A 425 -4.93 15.24 -5.57
C MET A 425 -4.93 13.70 -5.62
N GLU A 426 -3.95 13.12 -6.31
CA GLU A 426 -3.75 11.67 -6.30
C GLU A 426 -3.08 11.22 -5.01
N TYR A 427 -3.23 9.93 -4.66
CA TYR A 427 -2.63 9.36 -3.45
C TYR A 427 -1.11 9.61 -3.36
N GLY A 428 -0.39 9.44 -4.46
CA GLY A 428 1.07 9.68 -4.50
C GLY A 428 1.47 11.13 -4.23
N ASP A 429 0.59 12.09 -4.55
CA ASP A 429 0.80 13.51 -4.30
C ASP A 429 0.54 13.85 -2.83
N PHE A 430 -0.50 13.24 -2.25
CA PHE A 430 -0.78 13.32 -0.82
C PHE A 430 0.42 12.81 0.01
N VAL A 431 0.98 11.66 -0.38
CA VAL A 431 2.18 11.10 0.27
C VAL A 431 3.32 12.13 0.22
N ARG A 432 3.61 12.72 -0.95
CA ARG A 432 4.67 13.74 -1.10
C ARG A 432 4.43 15.00 -0.25
N GLY A 433 3.18 15.39 -0.04
CA GLY A 433 2.84 16.52 0.84
C GLY A 433 3.05 16.21 2.33
N CYS A 434 3.13 14.93 2.71
CA CYS A 434 3.35 14.51 4.09
C CYS A 434 4.82 14.56 4.52
N HIS A 435 5.04 14.39 5.82
CA HIS A 435 6.36 14.39 6.46
C HIS A 435 6.80 12.99 6.89
N LEU A 436 5.86 12.11 7.28
CA LEU A 436 6.15 10.75 7.73
C LEU A 436 4.98 9.81 7.41
N GLY A 437 5.27 8.65 6.81
CA GLY A 437 4.33 7.51 6.73
C GLY A 437 4.57 6.52 7.85
N ILE A 438 3.53 6.01 8.52
CA ILE A 438 3.64 5.16 9.72
C ILE A 438 2.95 3.81 9.46
N PHE A 439 3.74 2.73 9.40
CA PHE A 439 3.29 1.36 9.07
C PHE A 439 3.93 0.31 9.97
N PRO A 440 3.71 0.33 11.30
CA PRO A 440 4.29 -0.61 12.26
C PRO A 440 3.55 -1.96 12.23
N SER A 441 3.42 -2.57 11.04
CA SER A 441 2.60 -3.75 10.80
C SER A 441 2.98 -4.92 11.72
N ASN A 442 1.97 -5.66 12.19
CA ASN A 442 2.15 -6.94 12.85
C ASN A 442 2.30 -8.08 11.82
N TYR A 443 1.56 -8.01 10.70
CA TYR A 443 1.62 -9.01 9.64
C TYR A 443 1.65 -8.32 8.28
N GLU A 444 2.82 -8.34 7.65
CA GLU A 444 3.05 -7.72 6.34
C GLU A 444 4.09 -8.54 5.57
N PRO A 445 3.66 -9.39 4.62
CA PRO A 445 4.59 -10.28 3.93
C PRO A 445 5.73 -9.55 3.19
N TRP A 446 5.43 -8.35 2.67
CA TRP A 446 6.43 -7.42 2.13
C TRP A 446 6.29 -6.04 2.77
N GLY A 447 5.44 -5.16 2.22
CA GLY A 447 5.29 -3.77 2.69
C GLY A 447 5.59 -2.77 1.59
N TYR A 448 4.69 -2.68 0.59
CA TYR A 448 4.85 -1.75 -0.52
C TYR A 448 4.71 -0.29 -0.11
N THR A 449 3.81 0.00 0.84
CA THR A 449 3.48 1.36 1.26
C THR A 449 4.65 2.12 1.91
N PRO A 450 5.42 1.55 2.86
CA PRO A 450 6.61 2.23 3.38
C PRO A 450 7.66 2.46 2.27
N LEU A 451 7.89 1.49 1.39
CA LEU A 451 8.81 1.65 0.27
C LEU A 451 8.35 2.75 -0.70
N GLU A 452 7.06 2.83 -1.01
CA GLU A 452 6.48 3.90 -1.81
C GLU A 452 6.70 5.29 -1.19
N CYS A 453 6.74 5.39 0.15
CA CYS A 453 7.09 6.64 0.82
C CYS A 453 8.52 7.05 0.52
N LEU A 454 9.49 6.14 0.68
CA LEU A 454 10.91 6.41 0.43
C LEU A 454 11.15 6.83 -1.02
N VAL A 455 10.58 6.09 -1.98
CA VAL A 455 10.64 6.38 -3.42
C VAL A 455 10.06 7.78 -3.75
N ARG A 456 9.19 8.33 -2.90
CA ARG A 456 8.60 9.66 -3.04
C ARG A 456 9.30 10.73 -2.18
N GLY A 457 10.45 10.42 -1.59
CA GLY A 457 11.20 11.30 -0.72
C GLY A 457 10.52 11.54 0.63
N VAL A 458 9.74 10.59 1.14
CA VAL A 458 8.99 10.72 2.39
C VAL A 458 9.52 9.68 3.37
N ALA A 459 9.97 10.14 4.54
CA ALA A 459 10.40 9.24 5.58
C ALA A 459 9.28 8.27 6.00
N THR A 460 9.64 7.09 6.46
CA THR A 460 8.68 6.06 6.82
C THR A 460 9.08 5.27 8.07
N VAL A 461 8.07 4.89 8.85
CA VAL A 461 8.21 3.91 9.93
C VAL A 461 7.65 2.58 9.44
N THR A 462 8.41 1.51 9.64
CA THR A 462 7.98 0.12 9.43
C THR A 462 8.29 -0.74 10.68
N SER A 463 8.08 -2.04 10.62
CA SER A 463 8.43 -2.98 11.69
C SER A 463 9.36 -4.07 11.19
N ASP A 464 10.05 -4.73 12.11
CA ASP A 464 10.84 -5.93 11.81
C ASP A 464 10.01 -7.20 11.56
N LEU A 465 8.69 -7.13 11.73
CA LEU A 465 7.74 -8.17 11.31
C LEU A 465 7.21 -7.95 9.89
N ALA A 466 7.53 -6.81 9.26
CA ALA A 466 7.25 -6.56 7.86
C ALA A 466 8.42 -7.02 7.00
N GLY A 467 8.14 -7.68 5.87
CA GLY A 467 9.19 -8.18 4.96
C GLY A 467 10.14 -7.09 4.46
N PHE A 468 9.63 -5.88 4.20
CA PHE A 468 10.41 -4.72 3.82
C PHE A 468 11.33 -4.26 4.96
N GLY A 469 10.81 -4.18 6.18
CA GLY A 469 11.61 -3.78 7.36
C GLY A 469 12.68 -4.80 7.71
N ASP A 470 12.36 -6.09 7.68
CA ASP A 470 13.32 -7.18 7.88
C ASP A 470 14.41 -7.21 6.79
N TYR A 471 14.03 -7.08 5.52
CA TYR A 471 14.99 -7.02 4.41
C TYR A 471 15.94 -5.82 4.54
N SER A 472 15.41 -4.66 4.95
CA SER A 472 16.19 -3.43 5.10
C SER A 472 17.29 -3.53 6.14
N LYS A 473 17.19 -4.42 7.14
CA LYS A 473 18.25 -4.63 8.14
C LYS A 473 19.60 -5.06 7.54
N ASN A 474 19.57 -5.64 6.33
CA ASN A 474 20.77 -6.11 5.63
C ASN A 474 21.32 -5.08 4.63
N ILE A 475 20.77 -3.86 4.60
CA ILE A 475 21.20 -2.77 3.72
C ILE A 475 21.98 -1.76 4.55
N ASP A 476 23.25 -1.51 4.21
CA ASP A 476 24.15 -0.68 5.02
C ASP A 476 23.67 0.76 5.27
N ILE A 477 22.90 1.33 4.32
CA ILE A 477 22.39 2.70 4.37
C ILE A 477 20.96 2.80 4.90
N ALA A 478 20.35 1.69 5.32
CA ALA A 478 18.96 1.65 5.79
C ALA A 478 18.87 2.09 7.26
N ASP A 479 18.93 3.41 7.48
CA ASP A 479 18.93 4.02 8.81
C ASP A 479 17.94 5.21 8.92
N GLU A 480 17.85 5.77 10.13
CA GLU A 480 17.00 6.94 10.41
C GLU A 480 17.44 8.19 9.62
N ASP A 481 18.72 8.29 9.27
CA ASP A 481 19.26 9.40 8.48
C ASP A 481 18.73 9.39 7.05
N HIS A 482 18.52 8.20 6.48
CA HIS A 482 17.88 7.96 5.18
C HIS A 482 16.34 7.85 5.29
N GLY A 483 15.78 8.23 6.44
CA GLY A 483 14.34 8.35 6.64
C GLY A 483 13.63 7.02 6.83
N LEU A 484 14.34 5.92 7.12
CA LEU A 484 13.75 4.64 7.47
C LEU A 484 13.85 4.40 8.98
N PHE A 485 12.70 4.26 9.62
CA PHE A 485 12.61 3.92 11.04
C PHE A 485 12.01 2.52 11.17
N VAL A 486 12.68 1.60 11.88
CA VAL A 486 12.19 0.23 12.07
C VAL A 486 11.85 0.01 13.55
N VAL A 487 10.59 -0.29 13.83
CA VAL A 487 10.13 -0.67 15.18
C VAL A 487 10.42 -2.14 15.41
N GLU A 488 11.09 -2.45 16.53
CA GLU A 488 11.30 -3.82 16.99
C GLU A 488 10.02 -4.35 17.64
N ARG A 489 9.31 -5.22 16.95
CA ARG A 489 8.10 -5.91 17.44
C ARG A 489 8.34 -7.39 17.69
N SER A 490 9.32 -8.00 17.03
CA SER A 490 9.56 -9.45 17.12
C SER A 490 10.08 -9.94 18.48
N GLN A 491 10.70 -9.07 19.29
CA GLN A 491 11.33 -9.43 20.57
C GLN A 491 10.79 -8.62 21.76
N LYS A 492 9.74 -7.83 21.54
CA LYS A 492 9.20 -6.89 22.53
C LYS A 492 7.71 -7.08 22.68
N ASP A 493 7.22 -6.88 23.90
CA ASP A 493 5.78 -6.81 24.12
C ASP A 493 5.17 -5.57 23.45
N TYR A 494 3.84 -5.58 23.34
CA TYR A 494 3.08 -4.52 22.69
C TYR A 494 3.36 -3.13 23.29
N HIS A 495 3.48 -3.00 24.61
CA HIS A 495 3.65 -1.70 25.26
C HIS A 495 5.06 -1.15 25.10
N ALA A 496 6.08 -2.01 25.12
CA ALA A 496 7.46 -1.65 24.83
C ALA A 496 7.61 -1.19 23.37
N ALA A 497 7.08 -1.95 22.42
CA ALA A 497 7.10 -1.56 21.00
C ALA A 497 6.32 -0.25 20.73
N ALA A 498 5.18 -0.05 21.41
CA ALA A 498 4.44 1.21 21.33
C ALA A 498 5.22 2.40 21.94
N ASP A 499 6.05 2.17 22.95
CA ASP A 499 6.92 3.22 23.52
C ASP A 499 8.04 3.58 22.55
N ASP A 500 8.67 2.58 21.94
CA ASP A 500 9.70 2.79 20.91
C ASP A 500 9.14 3.59 19.73
N LEU A 501 7.94 3.25 19.26
CA LEU A 501 7.27 4.02 18.23
C LEU A 501 6.99 5.45 18.70
N ALA A 502 6.47 5.66 19.90
CA ALA A 502 6.25 7.01 20.44
C ALA A 502 7.55 7.83 20.53
N ASN A 503 8.67 7.18 20.89
CA ASN A 503 9.99 7.79 20.95
C ASN A 503 10.52 8.15 19.55
N ILE A 504 10.34 7.28 18.55
CA ILE A 504 10.64 7.58 17.14
C ILE A 504 9.84 8.81 16.69
N LEU A 505 8.52 8.80 16.88
CA LEU A 505 7.65 9.90 16.46
C LEU A 505 8.03 11.22 17.16
N TYR A 506 8.39 11.16 18.44
CA TYR A 506 8.89 12.32 19.17
C TYR A 506 10.19 12.86 18.57
N ARG A 507 11.17 12.01 18.25
CA ARG A 507 12.42 12.44 17.58
C ARG A 507 12.10 13.13 16.26
N VAL A 508 11.23 12.54 15.44
CA VAL A 508 10.80 13.13 14.16
C VAL A 508 10.16 14.50 14.37
N VAL A 509 9.30 14.66 15.39
CA VAL A 509 8.68 15.96 15.71
C VAL A 509 9.71 17.03 16.08
N LYS A 510 10.79 16.66 16.77
CA LYS A 510 11.84 17.59 17.21
C LYS A 510 12.89 17.91 16.15
N THR A 511 12.87 17.25 15.00
CA THR A 511 13.76 17.60 13.88
C THR A 511 13.56 19.05 13.43
N SER A 512 14.61 19.68 12.93
CA SER A 512 14.54 20.99 12.30
C SER A 512 14.05 20.90 10.85
N ARG A 513 13.62 22.03 10.27
CA ARG A 513 13.26 22.09 8.84
C ARG A 513 14.43 21.70 7.94
N LYS A 514 15.66 22.07 8.30
CA LYS A 514 16.87 21.75 7.54
C LYS A 514 17.17 20.24 7.55
N GLU A 515 17.09 19.61 8.72
CA GLU A 515 17.30 18.16 8.86
C GLU A 515 16.23 17.36 8.10
N ARG A 516 14.96 17.78 8.15
CA ARG A 516 13.90 17.12 7.36
C ARG A 516 14.12 17.20 5.85
N ILE A 517 14.63 18.32 5.35
CA ILE A 517 14.96 18.47 3.93
C ILE A 517 16.12 17.55 3.55
N ALA A 518 17.16 17.48 4.40
CA ALA A 518 18.29 16.58 4.18
C ALA A 518 17.86 15.10 4.18
N MET A 519 17.05 14.70 5.17
CA MET A 519 16.48 13.34 5.26
C MET A 519 15.65 12.99 4.03
N ARG A 520 14.79 13.92 3.56
CA ARG A 520 13.96 13.74 2.35
C ARG A 520 14.79 13.46 1.10
N ASN A 521 15.94 14.11 0.94
CA ASN A 521 16.84 13.84 -0.18
C ASN A 521 17.49 12.44 -0.04
N ARG A 522 17.90 12.05 1.18
CA ARG A 522 18.52 10.74 1.43
C ARG A 522 17.53 9.56 1.33
N CYS A 523 16.23 9.79 1.50
CA CYS A 523 15.22 8.75 1.22
C CYS A 523 15.33 8.21 -0.21
N GLU A 524 15.68 9.07 -1.17
CA GLU A 524 15.83 8.70 -2.57
C GLU A 524 17.00 7.72 -2.75
N ASP A 525 18.16 8.03 -2.16
CA ASP A 525 19.36 7.19 -2.19
C ASP A 525 19.08 5.77 -1.69
N LEU A 526 18.31 5.65 -0.59
CA LEU A 526 17.90 4.34 -0.06
C LEU A 526 16.91 3.64 -1.00
N SER A 527 15.99 4.39 -1.62
CA SER A 527 14.98 3.82 -2.51
C SER A 527 15.55 3.17 -3.77
N GLU A 528 16.70 3.64 -4.27
CA GLU A 528 17.40 3.04 -5.41
C GLU A 528 17.79 1.58 -5.15
N ARG A 529 18.08 1.21 -3.90
CA ARG A 529 18.41 -0.18 -3.52
C ARG A 529 17.26 -1.16 -3.75
N PHE A 530 16.05 -0.66 -3.92
CA PHE A 530 14.84 -1.44 -4.16
C PHE A 530 14.37 -1.38 -5.62
N ASP A 531 15.18 -0.84 -6.53
CA ASP A 531 14.85 -0.86 -7.95
C ASP A 531 14.93 -2.29 -8.53
N TRP A 532 14.06 -2.60 -9.49
CA TRP A 532 14.07 -3.90 -10.17
C TRP A 532 15.41 -4.21 -10.84
N SER A 533 16.18 -3.21 -11.28
CA SER A 533 17.52 -3.40 -11.83
C SER A 533 18.49 -4.09 -10.85
N HIS A 534 18.28 -3.94 -9.54
CA HIS A 534 19.05 -4.62 -8.50
C HIS A 534 18.38 -5.93 -8.06
N LEU A 535 17.09 -5.89 -7.73
CA LEU A 535 16.38 -7.01 -7.11
C LEU A 535 16.07 -8.16 -8.08
N TYR A 536 16.05 -7.90 -9.39
CA TYR A 536 15.90 -8.94 -10.41
C TYR A 536 17.02 -9.99 -10.37
N MET A 537 18.19 -9.66 -9.85
CA MET A 537 19.29 -10.61 -9.72
C MET A 537 18.92 -11.81 -8.83
N GLU A 538 18.04 -11.65 -7.84
CA GLU A 538 17.57 -12.77 -7.01
C GLU A 538 16.66 -13.75 -7.79
N TYR A 539 15.89 -13.22 -8.75
CA TYR A 539 15.12 -14.05 -9.69
C TYR A 539 16.06 -14.85 -10.59
N MET A 540 17.10 -14.21 -11.14
CA MET A 540 18.09 -14.89 -11.98
C MET A 540 18.80 -16.02 -11.25
N LYS A 541 19.24 -15.80 -10.01
CA LYS A 541 19.84 -16.86 -9.17
C LYS A 541 18.89 -18.05 -8.99
N SER A 542 17.61 -17.77 -8.76
CA SER A 542 16.58 -18.82 -8.62
C SER A 542 16.37 -19.58 -9.93
N TYR A 543 16.44 -18.89 -11.07
CA TYR A 543 16.31 -19.50 -12.40
C TYR A 543 17.51 -20.38 -12.74
N ASP A 544 18.72 -19.91 -12.46
CA ASP A 544 19.96 -20.68 -12.66
C ASP A 544 19.95 -21.96 -11.82
N LYS A 545 19.58 -21.86 -10.53
CA LYS A 545 19.43 -23.04 -9.65
C LYS A 545 18.34 -23.99 -10.15
N ALA A 546 17.21 -23.48 -10.64
CA ALA A 546 16.16 -24.29 -11.22
C ALA A 546 16.65 -25.04 -12.47
N MET A 547 17.58 -24.47 -13.23
CA MET A 547 18.19 -25.07 -14.42
C MET A 547 19.24 -26.13 -14.08
N GLU A 548 19.94 -26.02 -12.95
CA GLU A 548 20.88 -27.04 -12.48
C GLU A 548 20.18 -28.33 -12.01
N GLN A 549 19.05 -28.25 -11.30
CA GLN A 549 18.48 -29.41 -10.58
C GLN A 549 18.05 -30.62 -11.45
N LEU A 550 17.46 -30.48 -12.64
CA LEU A 550 17.22 -31.65 -13.52
C LEU A 550 18.45 -32.12 -14.31
N ARG A 551 19.58 -31.40 -14.32
CA ARG A 551 20.80 -31.97 -14.96
C ARG A 551 21.35 -33.17 -14.19
N ILE A 552 20.94 -33.35 -12.93
CA ILE A 552 21.43 -34.40 -12.02
C ILE A 552 20.59 -35.69 -12.12
N ALA A 553 19.51 -35.72 -12.89
CA ALA A 553 18.74 -36.93 -13.15
C ALA A 553 19.01 -37.44 -14.58
N VAL A 554 20.21 -38.01 -14.80
CA VAL A 554 20.53 -38.84 -15.97
C VAL A 554 21.02 -40.19 -15.47
#